data_AF-A0A1G1E800-F1
#
_entry.id   AF-A0A1G1E800-F1
#
_cell.length_a   1.000
_cell.length_b   1.000
_cell.length_c   1.000
_cell.angle_alpha   90.00
_cell.angle_beta   90.00
_cell.angle_gamma   90.00
#
_symmetry.space_group_name_H-M   'P 1'
#
loop_
_entity.id
_entity.type
_entity.pdbx_description
1 polymer ?
#
loop_
_entity_poly.entity_id
_entity_poly.type
_entity_poly.pdbx_seq_one_letter_code
_entity_poly.pdbx_strand_id
1 'polypeptide(L)'
;MRRKLVDLNDKLRKLRNVLPFRELYQHICRVLKGYYNYFGFAGNYATLNKFVYAIKRMWFKWLNRRSQRKSFNWAEFEALLLRYPLPKPRILKGYGWIYAATM
;
A
#
# COMPACT_ATOMS: atom_id res chain seq x y z
N MET A 1 8.43 10.16 -0.76
CA MET A 1 8.20 8.70 -0.99
C MET A 1 8.85 7.82 0.07
N ARG A 2 10.20 7.77 0.13
CA ARG A 2 10.96 6.90 1.05
C ARG A 2 10.56 7.03 2.51
N ARG A 3 10.42 8.27 3.01
CA ARG A 3 10.03 8.51 4.41
C ARG A 3 8.69 7.87 4.78
N LYS A 4 7.66 8.04 3.93
CA LYS A 4 6.34 7.42 4.12
C LYS A 4 6.42 5.90 4.21
N LEU A 5 7.26 5.26 3.39
CA LEU A 5 7.47 3.80 3.43
C LEU A 5 8.20 3.38 4.71
N VAL A 6 9.19 4.14 5.17
CA VAL A 6 9.90 3.87 6.44
C VAL A 6 8.93 3.98 7.62
N ASP A 7 8.15 5.05 7.68
CA ASP A 7 7.18 5.27 8.76
C ASP A 7 6.11 4.16 8.76
N LEU A 8 5.60 3.77 7.58
CA LEU A 8 4.64 2.68 7.46
C LEU A 8 5.26 1.33 7.84
N ASN A 9 6.52 1.07 7.45
CA ASN A 9 7.21 -0.16 7.80
C ASN A 9 7.36 -0.31 9.33
N ASP A 10 7.75 0.76 10.02
CA ASP A 10 7.86 0.78 11.48
C ASP A 10 6.48 0.61 12.13
N LYS A 11 5.45 1.26 11.59
CA LYS A 11 4.09 1.12 12.07
C LYS A 11 3.58 -0.32 11.91
N LEU A 12 3.78 -0.95 10.75
CA LEU A 12 3.42 -2.35 10.53
C LEU A 12 4.21 -3.29 11.44
N ARG A 13 5.50 -3.01 11.68
CA ARG A 13 6.30 -3.76 12.66
C ARG A 13 5.64 -3.73 14.03
N LYS A 14 5.26 -2.55 14.53
CA LYS A 14 4.64 -2.39 15.86
C LYS A 14 3.26 -3.04 15.94
N LEU A 15 2.43 -2.88 14.90
CA LEU A 15 1.05 -3.33 14.91
C LEU A 15 0.87 -4.83 14.59
N ARG A 16 1.90 -5.52 14.07
CA ARG A 16 1.79 -6.91 13.57
C ARG A 16 1.20 -7.92 14.57
N ASN A 17 1.46 -7.73 15.86
CA ASN A 17 1.00 -8.61 16.94
C ASN A 17 -0.19 -8.02 17.72
N VAL A 18 -0.50 -6.74 17.51
CA VAL A 18 -1.54 -6.03 18.25
C VAL A 18 -2.87 -6.11 17.51
N LEU A 19 -2.84 -5.91 16.19
CA LEU A 19 -4.06 -5.81 15.40
C LEU A 19 -4.36 -7.11 14.64
N PRO A 20 -5.65 -7.48 14.48
CA PRO A 20 -6.05 -8.55 13.57
C PRO A 20 -5.80 -8.15 12.11
N PHE A 21 -5.76 -9.15 11.23
CA PHE A 21 -5.49 -8.95 9.80
C PHE A 21 -6.40 -7.90 9.16
N ARG A 22 -7.71 -7.94 9.44
CA ARG A 22 -8.70 -7.04 8.85
C ARG A 22 -8.45 -5.57 9.20
N GLU A 23 -7.98 -5.29 10.41
CA GLU A 23 -7.65 -3.92 10.82
C GLU A 23 -6.36 -3.41 10.17
N LEU A 24 -5.32 -4.27 10.08
CA LEU A 24 -4.11 -3.95 9.32
C LEU A 24 -4.44 -3.67 7.85
N TYR A 25 -5.30 -4.49 7.25
CA TYR A 25 -5.80 -4.31 5.89
C TYR A 25 -6.50 -2.95 5.72
N GLN A 26 -7.43 -2.60 6.61
CA GLN A 26 -8.10 -1.31 6.56
C GLN A 26 -7.12 -0.13 6.72
N HIS A 27 -6.13 -0.25 7.60
CA HIS A 27 -5.09 0.76 7.75
C HIS A 27 -4.31 0.97 6.45
N ILE A 28 -3.87 -0.13 5.81
CA ILE A 28 -3.17 -0.08 4.52
C ILE A 28 -4.05 0.55 3.44
N CYS A 29 -5.34 0.19 3.38
CA CYS A 29 -6.29 0.79 2.45
C CYS A 29 -6.40 2.30 2.61
N ARG A 30 -6.46 2.81 3.84
CA ARG A 30 -6.49 4.26 4.11
C ARG A 30 -5.22 4.96 3.66
N VAL A 31 -4.05 4.36 3.93
CA VAL A 31 -2.75 4.90 3.49
C VAL A 31 -2.67 4.97 1.96
N LEU A 32 -3.10 3.91 1.27
CA LEU A 32 -3.12 3.85 -0.19
C LEU A 32 -4.05 4.90 -0.79
N LYS A 33 -5.28 5.01 -0.28
CA LYS A 33 -6.25 6.04 -0.73
C LYS A 33 -5.67 7.45 -0.57
N GLY A 34 -5.10 7.77 0.58
CA GLY A 34 -4.46 9.08 0.81
C GLY A 34 -3.30 9.34 -0.15
N TYR A 35 -2.48 8.31 -0.42
CA TYR A 35 -1.38 8.42 -1.37
C TYR A 35 -1.88 8.67 -2.80
N TYR A 36 -2.91 7.95 -3.25
CA TYR A 36 -3.50 8.18 -4.57
C TYR A 36 -4.18 9.53 -4.69
N ASN A 37 -4.85 10.00 -3.65
CA ASN A 37 -5.46 11.33 -3.67
C ASN A 37 -4.42 12.44 -3.85
N TYR A 38 -3.23 12.26 -3.27
CA TYR A 38 -2.15 13.23 -3.39
C TYR A 38 -1.36 13.09 -4.70
N PHE A 39 -1.05 11.85 -5.14
CA PHE A 39 -0.13 11.57 -6.25
C PHE A 39 -0.82 11.03 -7.53
N GLY A 40 -2.14 10.92 -7.54
CA GLY A 40 -2.96 10.33 -8.61
C GLY A 40 -3.17 11.24 -9.83
N PHE A 41 -2.07 11.66 -10.45
CA PHE A 41 -2.06 12.43 -11.69
C PHE A 41 -1.79 11.53 -12.91
N ALA A 42 -2.23 11.96 -14.09
CA ALA A 42 -1.89 11.32 -15.34
C ALA A 42 -0.36 11.23 -15.51
N GLY A 43 0.15 10.09 -15.98
CA GLY A 43 1.60 9.83 -16.13
C GLY A 43 2.32 9.31 -14.88
N ASN A 44 1.71 9.34 -13.68
CA ASN A 44 2.41 8.91 -12.46
C ASN A 44 2.20 7.42 -12.08
N TYR A 45 1.59 6.62 -12.96
CA TYR A 45 1.23 5.24 -12.68
C TYR A 45 2.39 4.35 -12.23
N ALA A 46 3.57 4.51 -12.84
CA ALA A 46 4.76 3.74 -12.48
C ALA A 46 5.14 3.94 -11.01
N THR A 47 5.09 5.19 -10.51
CA THR A 47 5.39 5.51 -9.11
C THR A 47 4.32 4.96 -8.17
N LEU A 48 3.04 5.07 -8.54
CA LEU A 48 1.94 4.50 -7.77
C LEU A 48 2.10 2.98 -7.61
N ASN A 49 2.43 2.27 -8.70
CA ASN A 49 2.65 0.83 -8.68
C ASN A 49 3.86 0.45 -7.81
N LYS A 50 4.97 1.20 -7.91
CA LYS A 50 6.15 1.00 -7.04
C LYS A 50 5.79 1.17 -5.56
N PHE A 51 4.93 2.14 -5.22
CA PHE A 51 4.46 2.34 -3.84
C PHE A 51 3.67 1.14 -3.33
N VAL A 52 2.67 0.71 -4.10
CA VAL A 52 1.80 -0.41 -3.72
C VAL A 52 2.60 -1.68 -3.56
N TYR A 53 3.53 -1.94 -4.49
CA TYR A 53 4.40 -3.10 -4.43
C TYR A 53 5.27 -3.11 -3.17
N ALA A 54 5.88 -1.97 -2.82
CA ALA A 54 6.65 -1.83 -1.58
C ALA A 54 5.78 -2.11 -0.34
N ILE A 55 4.54 -1.63 -0.32
CA ILE A 55 3.59 -1.89 0.77
C ILE A 55 3.24 -3.37 0.87
N LYS A 56 2.93 -4.04 -0.25
CA LYS A 56 2.67 -5.49 -0.28
C LYS A 56 3.85 -6.28 0.31
N ARG A 57 5.08 -5.94 -0.10
CA ARG A 57 6.32 -6.56 0.39
C ARG A 57 6.50 -6.38 1.91
N MET A 58 6.26 -5.18 2.44
CA MET A 58 6.35 -4.91 3.88
C MET A 58 5.28 -5.68 4.66
N TRP A 59 4.04 -5.71 4.14
CA TRP A 59 2.94 -6.40 4.80
C TRP A 59 3.19 -7.91 4.85
N PHE A 60 3.56 -8.51 3.72
CA PHE A 60 3.97 -9.92 3.63
C PHE A 60 5.09 -10.25 4.63
N LYS A 61 6.14 -9.41 4.68
CA LYS A 61 7.26 -9.58 5.61
C LYS A 61 6.80 -9.62 7.06
N TRP A 62 5.92 -8.71 7.48
CA TRP A 62 5.51 -8.63 8.88
C TRP A 62 4.46 -9.66 9.27
N LEU A 63 3.56 -10.05 8.36
CA LEU A 63 2.64 -11.17 8.59
C LEU A 63 3.40 -12.47 8.83
N ASN A 64 4.41 -12.76 7.99
CA ASN A 64 5.27 -13.93 8.16
C ASN A 64 6.24 -13.87 9.35
N ARG A 65 6.25 -12.76 10.09
CA ARG A 65 7.01 -12.58 11.34
C ARG A 65 6.11 -12.43 12.56
N ARG A 66 4.81 -12.75 12.42
CA ARG A 66 3.83 -12.76 13.51
C ARG A 66 3.87 -14.05 14.32
N SER A 67 4.19 -15.17 13.67
CA SER A 67 4.24 -16.49 14.31
C SER A 67 5.61 -17.16 14.14
N GLN A 68 5.84 -18.27 14.86
CA GLN A 68 7.06 -19.08 14.76
C GLN A 68 7.21 -19.78 13.39
N ARG A 69 6.14 -19.82 12.57
CA ARG A 69 6.17 -20.36 11.21
C ARG A 69 5.80 -19.28 10.19
N LYS A 70 6.31 -19.42 8.96
CA LYS A 70 5.85 -18.61 7.83
C LYS A 70 4.39 -19.00 7.55
N SER A 71 3.50 -18.01 7.60
CA SER A 71 2.07 -18.21 7.38
C SER A 71 1.70 -18.26 5.90
N PHE A 72 2.49 -17.59 5.04
CA PHE A 72 2.22 -17.50 3.60
C PHE A 72 3.52 -17.53 2.79
N ASN A 73 3.51 -18.20 1.65
CA ASN A 73 4.37 -17.87 0.52
C ASN A 73 3.79 -16.68 -0.28
N TRP A 74 4.54 -16.17 -1.27
CA TRP A 74 4.10 -14.97 -2.00
C TRP A 74 2.81 -15.20 -2.80
N ALA A 75 2.65 -16.37 -3.44
CA ALA A 75 1.47 -16.71 -4.23
C ALA A 75 0.22 -16.84 -3.34
N GLU A 76 0.34 -17.47 -2.17
CA GLU A 76 -0.74 -17.55 -1.19
C GLU A 76 -1.14 -16.16 -0.67
N PHE A 77 -0.15 -15.29 -0.45
CA PHE A 77 -0.41 -13.90 -0.08
C PHE A 77 -1.11 -13.12 -1.19
N GLU A 78 -0.72 -13.31 -2.46
CA GLU A 78 -1.42 -12.69 -3.59
C GLU A 78 -2.86 -13.22 -3.74
N ALA A 79 -3.07 -14.52 -3.57
CA ALA A 79 -4.41 -15.11 -3.55
C ALA A 79 -5.26 -14.53 -2.40
N LEU A 80 -4.68 -14.33 -1.21
CA LEU A 80 -5.36 -13.65 -0.11
C LEU A 80 -5.77 -12.21 -0.48
N LEU A 81 -4.92 -11.49 -1.22
CA LEU A 81 -5.23 -10.14 -1.72
C LEU A 81 -6.30 -10.13 -2.81
N LEU A 82 -6.62 -11.25 -3.46
CA LEU A 82 -7.79 -11.34 -4.34
C LEU A 82 -9.09 -11.26 -3.52
N ARG A 83 -9.11 -11.88 -2.33
CA ARG A 83 -10.22 -11.80 -1.38
C ARG A 83 -10.26 -10.47 -0.61
N TYR A 84 -9.10 -9.86 -0.39
CA TYR A 84 -8.94 -8.56 0.27
C TYR A 84 -8.26 -7.55 -0.67
N PRO A 85 -8.98 -7.07 -1.72
CA PRO A 85 -8.38 -6.26 -2.77
C PRO A 85 -7.94 -4.89 -2.26
N LEU A 86 -6.64 -4.60 -2.41
CA LEU A 86 -6.12 -3.27 -2.13
C LEU A 86 -6.77 -2.23 -3.08
N PRO A 87 -6.98 -0.98 -2.60
CA PRO A 87 -7.48 0.09 -3.45
C PRO A 87 -6.62 0.23 -4.72
N LYS A 88 -7.28 0.35 -5.87
CA LYS A 88 -6.63 0.67 -7.13
C LYS A 88 -6.41 2.18 -7.24
N PRO A 89 -5.31 2.63 -7.88
CA PRO A 89 -5.12 4.04 -8.16
C PRO A 89 -6.25 4.54 -9.05
N ARG A 90 -6.85 5.68 -8.70
CA ARG A 90 -7.73 6.43 -9.59
C ARG A 90 -6.93 7.62 -10.10
N ILE A 91 -6.89 7.84 -11.42
CA ILE A 91 -6.42 9.13 -11.93
C ILE A 91 -7.48 10.15 -11.57
N LEU A 92 -7.17 11.03 -10.64
CA LEU A 92 -8.07 12.11 -10.26
C LEU A 92 -7.74 13.38 -11.04
N LYS A 93 -6.50 13.53 -11.51
CA LYS A 93 -6.03 14.74 -12.16
C LYS A 93 -5.47 14.41 -13.53
N GLY A 94 -6.26 14.71 -14.56
CA GLY A 94 -5.85 14.59 -15.97
C GLY A 94 -4.83 15.65 -16.37
N TYR A 95 -4.33 15.58 -17.60
CA TYR A 95 -3.35 16.52 -18.13
C TYR A 95 -3.78 17.99 -18.01
N GLY A 96 -5.06 18.31 -18.24
CA GLY A 96 -5.56 19.69 -18.09
C GLY A 96 -5.38 20.27 -16.68
N TRP A 97 -5.48 19.45 -15.63
CA TRP A 97 -5.18 19.86 -14.26
C TRP A 97 -3.69 20.12 -14.00
N ILE A 98 -2.81 19.42 -14.72
CA ILE A 98 -1.36 19.60 -14.59
C ILE A 98 -0.95 20.92 -15.25
N TYR A 99 -1.43 21.17 -16.47
CA TYR A 99 -1.10 22.36 -17.24
C TYR A 99 -1.76 23.63 -16.69
N ALA A 100 -2.96 23.56 -16.09
CA ALA A 100 -3.61 24.71 -15.45
C ALA A 100 -2.97 25.15 -14.12
N ALA A 101 -2.17 24.28 -13.47
CA ALA A 101 -1.48 24.61 -12.22
C ALA A 101 -0.02 25.05 -12.44
N THR A 102 0.46 25.01 -13.68
CA THR A 102 1.82 25.44 -14.08
C THR A 102 1.83 26.71 -14.93
N MET A 103 0.65 27.26 -15.24
CA MET A 103 0.44 28.63 -15.74
C MET A 103 0.00 29.53 -14.59
#